data_AF-A0A9J6QTU1-F1
#
_entry.id   AF-A0A9J6QTU1-F1
#
_cell.length_a   1.000
_cell.length_b   1.000
_cell.length_c   1.000
_cell.angle_alpha   90.00
_cell.angle_beta   90.00
_cell.angle_gamma   90.00
#
_symmetry.space_group_name_H-M   'P 1'
#
loop_
_entity.id
_entity.type
_entity.pdbx_description
1 polymer ?
#
loop_
_entity_poly.entity_id
_entity_poly.type
_entity_poly.pdbx_seq_one_letter_code
_entity_poly.pdbx_strand_id
1 'polypeptide(L)'
;MQNYQKIIDETVKTAIVQLKKHQLLNDSRSSSFQKVEKCLYCYSDFKDQNAGHGLTDKFIHNVEDALAQLEDDFYYDILRYKYFDKLTQEEIAEKLHCDVSTVTRNKNRLIKRLSFMLFSDQAIEELLFN
;
A
#
# COMPACT_ATOMS: atom_id res chain seq x y z
N MET A 1 -3.54 -30.92 29.55
CA MET A 1 -3.04 -30.65 28.18
C MET A 1 -3.10 -29.16 27.77
N GLN A 2 -4.17 -28.41 28.09
CA GLN A 2 -4.30 -26.99 27.70
C GLN A 2 -3.18 -26.04 28.20
N ASN A 3 -2.51 -26.34 29.31
CA ASN A 3 -1.48 -25.46 29.89
C ASN A 3 -0.16 -25.45 29.09
N TYR A 4 0.26 -26.60 28.55
CA TYR A 4 1.52 -26.69 27.78
C TYR A 4 1.43 -25.93 26.46
N GLN A 5 0.30 -26.04 25.77
CA GLN A 5 0.08 -25.31 24.52
C GLN A 5 0.14 -23.80 24.76
N LYS A 6 -0.49 -23.33 25.85
CA LYS A 6 -0.47 -21.91 26.23
C LYS A 6 0.95 -21.40 26.51
N ILE A 7 1.77 -22.17 27.24
CA ILE A 7 3.16 -21.82 27.53
C ILE A 7 4.00 -21.76 26.24
N ILE A 8 3.78 -22.70 25.31
CA ILE A 8 4.45 -22.71 24.01
C ILE A 8 4.07 -21.45 23.22
N ASP A 9 2.77 -21.14 23.12
CA ASP A 9 2.29 -19.99 22.35
C ASP A 9 2.80 -18.65 22.93
N GLU A 10 2.81 -18.51 24.26
CA GLU A 10 3.35 -17.34 24.95
C GLU A 10 4.86 -17.19 24.75
N THR A 11 5.60 -18.30 24.78
CA THR A 11 7.05 -18.30 24.55
C THR A 11 7.38 -17.93 23.10
N VAL A 12 6.66 -18.52 22.14
CA VAL A 12 6.80 -18.21 20.71
C VAL A 12 6.49 -16.75 20.45
N LYS A 13 5.38 -16.23 20.99
CA LYS A 13 4.99 -14.82 20.84
C LYS A 13 6.06 -13.88 21.40
N THR A 14 6.61 -14.20 22.58
CA THR A 14 7.67 -13.41 23.21
C THR A 14 8.95 -13.41 22.39
N ALA A 15 9.38 -14.57 21.90
CA ALA A 15 10.56 -14.69 21.05
C ALA A 15 10.41 -13.89 19.75
N ILE A 16 9.24 -13.99 19.08
CA ILE A 16 8.95 -13.22 17.86
C ILE A 16 9.02 -11.71 18.14
N VAL A 17 8.45 -11.23 19.25
CA VAL A 17 8.50 -9.80 19.62
C VAL A 17 9.94 -9.33 19.82
N GLN A 18 10.78 -10.10 20.50
CA GLN A 18 12.19 -9.74 20.70
C GLN A 18 12.97 -9.73 19.38
N LEU A 19 12.77 -10.74 18.53
CA LEU A 19 13.43 -10.81 17.22
C LEU A 19 13.01 -9.65 16.30
N LYS A 20 11.72 -9.24 16.33
CA LYS A 20 11.23 -8.03 15.65
C LYS A 20 11.89 -6.76 16.20
N LYS A 21 11.93 -6.60 17.53
CA LYS A 21 12.55 -5.45 18.20
C LYS A 21 14.02 -5.27 17.83
N HIS A 22 14.74 -6.37 17.65
CA HIS A 22 16.15 -6.37 17.28
C HIS A 22 16.41 -6.37 15.76
N GLN A 23 15.36 -6.23 14.93
CA GLN A 23 15.45 -6.23 13.46
C GLN A 23 16.11 -7.49 12.86
N LEU A 24 16.07 -8.62 13.59
CA LEU A 24 16.71 -9.88 13.20
C LEU A 24 15.83 -10.78 12.32
N LEU A 25 14.59 -10.36 12.07
CA LEU A 25 13.73 -10.94 11.04
C LEU A 25 13.88 -10.09 9.78
N ASN A 26 14.47 -10.65 8.72
CA ASN A 26 14.37 -10.05 7.39
C ASN A 26 12.88 -10.03 7.02
N ASP A 27 12.24 -8.86 7.10
CA ASP A 27 10.85 -8.74 6.70
C ASP A 27 10.80 -8.71 5.18
N SER A 28 10.77 -9.90 4.57
CA SER A 28 10.51 -10.09 3.15
C SER A 28 9.08 -9.70 2.76
N ARG A 29 8.23 -9.31 3.72
CA ARG A 29 6.91 -8.74 3.44
C ARG A 29 7.11 -7.34 2.86
N SER A 30 6.57 -7.13 1.66
CA SER A 30 6.53 -5.81 1.05
C SER A 30 5.74 -4.84 1.94
N SER A 31 6.25 -3.62 2.10
CA SER A 31 5.60 -2.59 2.93
C SER A 31 4.20 -2.27 2.43
N SER A 32 3.34 -1.71 3.29
CA SER A 32 1.99 -1.26 2.95
C SER A 32 2.04 -0.32 1.74
N PHE A 33 3.05 0.56 1.69
CA PHE A 33 3.36 1.41 0.56
C PHE A 33 3.61 0.61 -0.74
N GLN A 34 4.52 -0.36 -0.70
CA GLN A 34 4.85 -1.19 -1.86
C GLN A 34 3.66 -2.03 -2.32
N LYS A 35 2.82 -2.49 -1.39
CA LYS A 35 1.58 -3.21 -1.69
C LYS A 35 0.61 -2.33 -2.47
N VAL A 36 0.42 -1.07 -2.05
CA VAL A 36 -0.42 -0.11 -2.79
C VAL A 36 0.13 0.10 -4.20
N GLU A 37 1.44 0.32 -4.37
CA GLU A 37 2.00 0.50 -5.71
C GLU A 37 1.70 -0.71 -6.61
N LYS A 38 1.91 -1.94 -6.10
CA LYS A 38 1.57 -3.17 -6.83
C LYS A 38 0.07 -3.25 -7.15
N CYS A 39 -0.79 -2.90 -6.20
CA CYS A 39 -2.24 -2.86 -6.42
C CYS A 39 -2.63 -1.93 -7.56
N LEU A 40 -2.08 -0.71 -7.60
CA LEU A 40 -2.37 0.24 -8.67
C LEU A 40 -1.79 -0.21 -10.02
N TYR A 41 -0.61 -0.85 -10.04
CA TYR A 41 -0.04 -1.39 -11.28
C TYR A 41 -0.89 -2.48 -11.90
N CYS A 42 -1.44 -3.38 -11.09
CA CYS A 42 -2.29 -4.50 -11.52
C CYS A 42 -3.78 -4.14 -11.61
N TYR A 43 -4.18 -2.95 -11.16
CA TYR A 43 -5.59 -2.57 -11.09
C TYR A 43 -6.27 -2.64 -12.46
N SER A 44 -5.62 -2.12 -13.52
CA SER A 44 -6.16 -2.19 -14.89
C SER A 44 -6.32 -3.64 -15.34
N ASP A 45 -5.34 -4.50 -15.08
CA ASP A 45 -5.39 -5.92 -15.46
C ASP A 45 -6.58 -6.62 -14.79
N PHE A 46 -6.82 -6.33 -13.50
CA PHE A 46 -7.98 -6.87 -12.80
C PHE A 46 -9.28 -6.28 -13.35
N LYS A 47 -9.35 -4.97 -13.60
CA LYS A 47 -10.57 -4.31 -14.10
C LYS A 47 -10.99 -4.86 -15.46
N ASP A 48 -10.04 -5.09 -16.36
CA ASP A 48 -10.30 -5.56 -17.73
C ASP A 48 -10.70 -7.05 -17.78
N GLN A 49 -10.26 -7.85 -16.81
CA GLN A 49 -10.52 -9.30 -16.77
C GLN A 49 -11.81 -9.71 -16.03
N ASN A 50 -12.58 -8.77 -15.47
CA ASN A 50 -13.74 -9.12 -14.65
C ASN A 50 -15.04 -9.30 -15.44
N ALA A 51 -15.48 -10.57 -15.47
CA ALA A 51 -16.85 -11.01 -15.72
C ALA A 51 -17.63 -11.25 -14.40
N GLY A 52 -17.37 -10.44 -13.36
CA GLY A 52 -18.17 -10.31 -12.14
C GLY A 52 -18.26 -11.52 -11.22
N HIS A 53 -17.20 -11.85 -10.48
CA HIS A 53 -17.30 -12.78 -9.34
C HIS A 53 -16.27 -12.54 -8.21
N GLY A 54 -16.76 -12.18 -7.01
CA GLY A 54 -16.20 -12.62 -5.72
C GLY A 54 -15.18 -11.69 -5.06
N LEU A 55 -13.97 -12.20 -4.79
CA LEU A 55 -12.91 -11.50 -4.06
C LEU A 55 -12.34 -10.32 -4.87
N THR A 56 -12.25 -10.47 -6.19
CA THR A 56 -11.71 -9.45 -7.10
C THR A 56 -12.61 -8.21 -7.14
N ASP A 57 -13.94 -8.39 -7.15
CA ASP A 57 -14.88 -7.27 -7.14
C ASP A 57 -14.76 -6.45 -5.86
N LYS A 58 -14.65 -7.11 -4.69
CA LYS A 58 -14.42 -6.44 -3.40
C LYS A 58 -13.10 -5.68 -3.40
N PHE A 59 -12.05 -6.28 -3.96
CA PHE A 59 -10.76 -5.60 -4.08
C PHE A 59 -10.87 -4.36 -4.97
N ILE A 60 -11.51 -4.46 -6.13
CA ILE A 60 -11.70 -3.33 -7.05
C ILE A 60 -12.52 -2.23 -6.39
N HIS A 61 -13.65 -2.54 -5.76
CA HIS A 61 -14.47 -1.56 -5.05
C HIS A 61 -13.68 -0.86 -3.95
N ASN A 62 -12.94 -1.60 -3.12
CA ASN A 62 -12.14 -0.98 -2.07
C ASN A 62 -11.08 -0.01 -2.64
N VAL A 63 -10.47 -0.36 -3.78
CA VAL A 63 -9.48 0.48 -4.46
C VAL A 63 -10.17 1.71 -5.07
N GLU A 64 -11.33 1.54 -5.71
CA GLU A 64 -12.13 2.64 -6.28
C GLU A 64 -12.59 3.62 -5.19
N ASP A 65 -13.11 3.12 -4.06
CA ASP A 65 -13.53 3.94 -2.92
C ASP A 65 -12.35 4.72 -2.30
N ALA A 66 -11.17 4.09 -2.23
CA ALA A 66 -9.96 4.75 -1.72
C ALA A 66 -9.43 5.81 -2.69
N LEU A 67 -9.52 5.57 -4.00
CA LEU A 67 -9.16 6.53 -5.03
C LEU A 67 -10.13 7.72 -5.05
N ALA A 68 -11.44 7.47 -4.95
CA ALA A 68 -12.48 8.49 -4.89
C ALA A 68 -12.28 9.48 -3.73
N GLN A 69 -11.81 9.01 -2.57
CA GLN A 69 -11.47 9.85 -1.42
C GLN A 69 -10.28 10.78 -1.63
N LEU A 70 -9.54 10.65 -2.74
CA LEU A 70 -8.39 11.48 -3.09
C LEU A 70 -8.63 12.34 -4.33
N GLU A 71 -9.78 12.23 -4.99
CA GLU A 71 -10.06 12.92 -6.26
C GLU A 71 -9.98 14.44 -6.17
N ASP A 72 -10.23 15.01 -4.98
CA ASP A 72 -10.15 16.45 -4.72
C ASP A 72 -8.71 16.96 -4.49
N ASP A 73 -7.74 16.06 -4.38
CA ASP A 73 -6.35 16.41 -4.15
C ASP A 73 -5.74 17.03 -5.41
N PHE A 74 -5.12 18.21 -5.26
CA PHE A 74 -4.51 18.94 -6.39
C PHE A 74 -3.51 18.09 -7.20
N TYR A 75 -2.86 17.11 -6.57
CA TYR A 75 -1.89 16.25 -7.21
C TYR A 75 -2.43 14.84 -7.52
N TYR A 76 -3.74 14.61 -7.43
CA TYR A 76 -4.37 13.31 -7.66
C TYR A 76 -3.99 12.71 -9.02
N ASP A 77 -3.91 13.53 -10.07
CA ASP A 77 -3.53 13.11 -11.42
C ASP A 77 -2.17 12.41 -11.50
N ILE A 78 -1.27 12.61 -10.52
CA ILE A 78 -0.02 11.85 -10.44
C ILE A 78 -0.31 10.35 -10.37
N LEU A 79 -1.34 9.91 -9.66
CA LEU A 79 -1.70 8.49 -9.57
C LEU A 79 -2.10 7.96 -10.95
N ARG A 80 -2.97 8.70 -11.65
CA ARG A 80 -3.40 8.38 -13.00
C ARG A 80 -2.20 8.25 -13.94
N TYR A 81 -1.43 9.33 -14.06
CA TYR A 81 -0.31 9.39 -14.99
C TYR A 81 0.75 8.33 -14.67
N LYS A 82 1.04 8.09 -13.39
CA LYS A 82 2.10 7.15 -13.00
C LYS A 82 1.71 5.70 -13.17
N TYR A 83 0.53 5.30 -12.69
CA TYR A 83 0.18 3.90 -12.56
C TYR A 83 -0.73 3.39 -13.67
N PHE A 84 -1.44 4.27 -14.38
CA PHE A 84 -2.35 3.87 -15.46
C PHE A 84 -1.72 4.20 -16.82
N ASP A 85 -1.27 5.45 -17.00
CA ASP A 85 -0.63 5.89 -18.25
C ASP A 85 0.87 5.53 -18.32
N LYS A 86 1.44 5.03 -17.22
CA LYS A 86 2.82 4.56 -17.07
C LYS A 86 3.91 5.61 -17.40
N LEU A 87 3.61 6.88 -17.18
CA LEU A 87 4.54 7.98 -17.42
C LEU A 87 5.72 7.98 -16.43
N THR A 88 6.85 8.53 -16.89
CA THR A 88 8.03 8.86 -16.09
C THR A 88 7.74 10.06 -15.18
N GLN A 89 8.57 10.29 -14.16
CA GLN A 89 8.34 11.41 -13.26
C GLN A 89 8.58 12.75 -13.96
N GLU A 90 9.49 12.76 -14.93
CA GLU A 90 9.84 13.89 -15.79
C GLU A 90 8.65 14.28 -16.68
N GLU A 91 8.01 13.33 -17.34
CA GLU A 91 6.81 13.58 -18.15
C GLU A 91 5.64 14.08 -17.30
N ILE A 92 5.47 13.53 -16.09
CA ILE A 92 4.44 14.00 -15.14
C ILE A 92 4.73 15.43 -14.69
N ALA A 93 5.99 15.73 -14.37
CA ALA A 93 6.45 17.05 -13.97
C ALA A 93 6.18 18.09 -15.07
N GLU A 94 6.46 17.74 -16.32
CA GLU A 94 6.13 18.57 -17.48
C GLU A 94 4.63 18.82 -17.62
N LYS A 95 3.80 17.76 -17.55
CA LYS A 95 2.34 17.86 -17.65
C LYS A 95 1.70 18.70 -16.55
N LEU A 96 2.24 18.61 -15.33
CA LEU A 96 1.75 19.35 -14.16
C LEU A 96 2.44 20.69 -13.97
N HIS A 97 3.37 21.07 -14.86
CA HIS A 97 4.17 22.29 -14.77
C HIS A 97 4.83 22.49 -13.39
N CYS A 98 5.45 21.42 -12.87
CA CYS A 98 6.10 21.43 -11.56
C CYS A 98 7.44 20.68 -11.58
N ASP A 99 8.20 20.74 -10.48
CA ASP A 99 9.47 20.01 -10.38
C ASP A 99 9.26 18.50 -10.18
N VAL A 100 10.19 17.70 -10.69
CA VAL A 100 10.25 16.23 -10.47
C VAL A 100 10.24 15.87 -8.98
N SER A 101 10.88 16.69 -8.14
CA SER A 101 10.88 16.51 -6.68
C SER A 101 9.49 16.72 -6.06
N THR A 102 8.69 17.63 -6.62
CA THR A 102 7.29 17.87 -6.24
C THR A 102 6.41 16.70 -6.63
N VAL A 103 6.63 16.12 -7.82
CA VAL A 103 5.96 14.88 -8.25
C VAL A 103 6.29 13.74 -7.29
N THR A 104 7.57 13.52 -7.00
CA THR A 104 8.02 12.45 -6.10
C THR A 104 7.39 12.58 -4.71
N ARG A 105 7.45 13.78 -4.12
CA ARG A 105 6.93 14.03 -2.78
C ARG A 105 5.43 13.78 -2.71
N ASN A 106 4.67 14.31 -3.68
CA ASN A 106 3.22 14.16 -3.69
C ASN A 106 2.77 12.75 -4.06
N LYS A 107 3.47 12.06 -4.98
CA LYS A 107 3.26 10.63 -5.23
C LYS A 107 3.38 9.85 -3.92
N ASN A 108 4.48 10.05 -3.19
CA ASN A 108 4.73 9.31 -1.95
C ASN A 108 3.67 9.65 -0.89
N ARG A 109 3.24 10.91 -0.79
CA ARG A 109 2.14 11.33 0.09
C ARG A 109 0.82 10.62 -0.25
N LEU A 110 0.45 10.58 -1.53
CA LEU A 110 -0.78 9.94 -2.01
C LEU A 110 -0.76 8.43 -1.78
N ILE A 111 0.34 7.75 -2.11
CA ILE A 111 0.50 6.31 -1.84
C ILE A 111 0.45 6.02 -0.35
N LYS A 112 1.04 6.89 0.50
CA LYS A 112 0.95 6.72 1.95
C LYS A 112 -0.49 6.90 2.44
N ARG A 113 -1.25 7.87 1.93
CA ARG A 113 -2.70 8.00 2.24
C ARG A 113 -3.46 6.74 1.84
N LEU A 114 -3.28 6.24 0.63
CA LEU A 114 -3.88 4.99 0.16
C LEU A 114 -3.48 3.79 1.03
N SER A 115 -2.26 3.75 1.54
CA SER A 115 -1.80 2.65 2.41
C SER A 115 -2.59 2.57 3.71
N PHE A 116 -2.98 3.71 4.29
CA PHE A 116 -3.84 3.74 5.48
C PHE A 116 -5.29 3.33 5.17
N MET A 117 -5.79 3.60 3.96
CA MET A 117 -7.14 3.22 3.54
C MET A 117 -7.25 1.74 3.18
N LEU A 118 -6.25 1.18 2.49
CA LEU A 118 -6.29 -0.17 1.94
C LEU A 118 -5.63 -1.22 2.84
N PHE A 119 -4.65 -0.81 3.67
CA PHE A 119 -3.84 -1.71 4.49
C PHE A 119 -3.63 -1.13 5.90
N SER A 120 -4.70 -0.62 6.51
CA SER A 120 -4.66 0.13 7.79
C SER A 120 -3.79 -0.51 8.86
N ASP A 121 -4.01 -1.79 9.17
CA ASP A 121 -3.33 -2.47 10.27
C ASP A 121 -1.82 -2.55 10.01
N GLN A 122 -1.44 -2.93 8.79
CA GLN A 122 -0.03 -2.99 8.40
C GLN A 122 0.60 -1.60 8.33
N ALA A 123 -0.12 -0.60 7.81
CA ALA A 123 0.37 0.76 7.72
C ALA A 123 0.59 1.40 9.10
N ILE A 124 -0.24 1.04 10.09
CA ILE A 124 -0.11 1.43 11.49
C ILE A 124 1.04 0.67 12.16
N GLU A 125 1.17 -0.65 11.96
CA GLU A 125 2.33 -1.42 12.45
C GLU A 125 3.65 -0.82 11.95
N GLU A 126 3.74 -0.53 10.65
CA GLU A 126 4.90 0.11 10.04
C GLU A 126 5.16 1.53 10.56
N LEU A 127 4.14 2.24 11.05
CA LEU A 127 4.32 3.56 11.63
C LEU A 127 4.83 3.50 13.07
N LEU A 128 4.39 2.49 13.83
CA LEU A 128 4.70 2.36 15.27
C LEU A 128 6.01 1.63 15.53
N PHE A 129 6.48 0.79 14.60
CA PHE A 129 7.59 -0.13 14.83
C PHE A 129 8.75 -0.03 13.83
N ASN A 130 8.73 0.93 12.90
CA ASN A 130 9.88 1.27 12.04
C ASN A 130 10.66 2.48 12.55
#